data_AF-A0A0M6WQZ1-F1
#
_entry.id   AF-A0A0M6WQZ1-F1
#
_cell.length_a   1.000
_cell.length_b   1.000
_cell.length_c   1.000
_cell.angle_alpha   90.00
_cell.angle_beta   90.00
_cell.angle_gamma   90.00
#
_symmetry.space_group_name_H-M   'P 1'
#
loop_
_entity.id
_entity.type
_entity.pdbx_description
1 polymer ?
#
loop_
_entity_poly.entity_id
_entity_poly.type
_entity_poly.pdbx_seq_one_letter_code
_entity_poly.pdbx_strand_id
1 'polypeptide(L)' 'MSKETETMKHNAEVAQFRFALIAPVIQGLFPDASATAYYKRVSAAPLMLPEGTSVKYSYKTLENGNPCTAPEGLIH' A
#
# COMPACT_ATOMS: atom_id res chain seq x y z
N MET A 1 -27.32 15.17 -4.71
CA MET A 1 -26.36 14.14 -5.15
C MET A 1 -26.18 13.17 -3.99
N SER A 2 -26.48 11.90 -4.23
CA SER A 2 -26.73 10.87 -3.22
C SER A 2 -25.44 10.47 -2.51
N LYS A 3 -25.48 10.30 -1.18
CA LYS A 3 -24.36 9.88 -0.31
C LYS A 3 -23.54 8.71 -0.87
N GLU A 4 -24.15 7.80 -1.65
CA GLU A 4 -23.46 6.70 -2.34
C GLU A 4 -22.37 7.14 -3.31
N THR A 5 -22.57 8.22 -4.06
CA THR A 5 -21.57 8.71 -5.02
C THR A 5 -20.34 9.27 -4.35
N GLU A 6 -20.51 9.88 -3.17
CA GLU A 6 -19.41 10.40 -2.36
C GLU A 6 -18.62 9.24 -1.71
N THR A 7 -19.31 8.22 -1.18
CA THR A 7 -18.66 7.00 -0.66
C THR A 7 -17.88 6.24 -1.73
N MET A 8 -18.41 6.15 -2.97
CA MET A 8 -17.69 5.49 -4.06
C MET A 8 -16.41 6.25 -4.47
N LYS A 9 -16.46 7.58 -4.54
CA LYS A 9 -15.28 8.40 -4.82
C LYS A 9 -14.22 8.23 -3.75
N HIS A 10 -14.62 8.34 -2.48
CA HIS A 10 -13.75 8.10 -1.33
C HIS A 10 -13.06 6.73 -1.40
N ASN A 11 -13.83 5.67 -1.66
CA ASN A 11 -13.29 4.32 -1.78
C ASN A 11 -12.33 4.18 -2.96
N ALA A 12 -12.64 4.82 -4.10
CA ALA A 12 -11.78 4.82 -5.28
C ALA A 12 -10.46 5.55 -5.01
N GLU A 13 -10.50 6.69 -4.32
CA GLU A 13 -9.31 7.46 -3.95
C GLU A 13 -8.41 6.70 -2.97
N VAL A 14 -9.00 6.05 -1.96
CA VAL A 14 -8.27 5.18 -1.03
C VAL A 14 -7.70 3.96 -1.76
N ALA A 15 -8.44 3.35 -2.68
CA ALA A 15 -7.97 2.23 -3.49
C ALA A 15 -6.82 2.63 -4.41
N GLN A 16 -6.92 3.78 -5.09
CA GLN A 16 -5.87 4.34 -5.93
C GLN A 16 -4.61 4.64 -5.12
N PHE A 17 -4.76 5.23 -3.93
CA PHE A 17 -3.63 5.47 -3.04
C PHE A 17 -2.90 4.18 -2.66
N ARG A 18 -3.65 3.16 -2.21
CA ARG A 18 -3.07 1.85 -1.88
C ARG A 18 -2.43 1.19 -3.10
N PHE A 19 -3.06 1.28 -4.26
CA PHE A 19 -2.54 0.74 -5.51
C PHE A 19 -1.25 1.45 -5.93
N ALA A 20 -1.16 2.77 -5.79
CA ALA A 20 0.06 3.51 -6.07
C ALA A 20 1.24 3.09 -5.18
N LEU A 21 0.98 2.63 -3.95
CA LEU A 21 2.01 2.06 -3.09
C LEU A 21 2.43 0.65 -3.51
N ILE A 22 1.51 -0.17 -4.01
CA ILE A 22 1.76 -1.58 -4.36
C ILE A 22 2.28 -1.74 -5.79
N ALA A 23 1.83 -0.90 -6.74
CA ALA A 23 2.16 -1.01 -8.16
C ALA A 23 3.67 -0.98 -8.45
N PRO A 24 4.50 -0.12 -7.81
CA PRO A 24 5.95 -0.17 -7.98
C PRO A 24 6.53 -1.51 -7.56
N VAL A 25 5.98 -2.13 -6.52
CA VAL A 25 6.45 -3.42 -6.00
C VAL A 25 6.09 -4.57 -6.96
N ILE A 26 4.85 -4.60 -7.46
CA ILE A 26 4.41 -5.59 -8.46
C ILE A 26 5.22 -5.45 -9.76
N GLN A 27 5.53 -4.22 -10.16
CA GLN A 27 6.29 -3.94 -11.38
C GLN A 27 7.82 -4.08 -11.20
N GLY A 28 8.32 -4.26 -9.97
CA GLY A 28 9.76 -4.23 -9.68
C GLY A 28 10.42 -2.85 -9.85
N LEU A 29 9.62 -1.77 -9.89
CA LEU A 29 10.03 -0.38 -10.10
C LEU A 29 10.20 0.38 -8.77
N PHE A 30 10.65 -0.30 -7.72
CA PHE A 30 10.95 0.34 -6.43
C PHE A 30 12.47 0.54 -6.30
N PRO A 31 12.94 1.67 -5.74
CA PRO A 31 14.36 1.99 -5.65
C PRO A 31 15.09 1.24 -4.51
N ASP A 32 14.37 0.44 -3.72
CA ASP A 32 14.89 -0.27 -2.56
C ASP A 32 15.33 -1.70 -2.94
N ALA A 33 16.17 -2.31 -2.11
CA ALA A 33 16.67 -3.67 -2.36
C ALA A 33 15.59 -4.77 -2.25
N SER A 34 14.48 -4.49 -1.57
CA SER A 34 13.36 -5.44 -1.42
C SER A 34 12.02 -4.73 -1.17
N ALA A 35 10.93 -5.42 -1.48
CA ALA A 35 9.57 -4.97 -1.20
C ALA A 35 9.39 -4.58 0.29
N THR A 36 9.93 -5.39 1.20
CA THR A 36 9.88 -5.14 2.65
C THR A 36 10.63 -3.86 3.04
N ALA A 37 11.79 -3.57 2.43
CA ALA A 37 12.53 -2.33 2.68
C ALA A 37 11.76 -1.10 2.19
N TYR A 38 11.16 -1.20 1.00
CA TYR A 38 10.28 -0.17 0.45
C TYR A 38 9.07 0.09 1.37
N TYR A 39 8.35 -0.95 1.80
CA TYR A 39 7.21 -0.79 2.71
C TYR A 39 7.61 -0.26 4.08
N LYS A 40 8.77 -0.64 4.63
CA LYS A 40 9.30 -0.07 5.87
C LYS A 40 9.58 1.42 5.74
N ARG A 41 10.18 1.86 4.63
CA ARG A 41 10.42 3.29 4.37
C ARG A 41 9.11 4.06 4.22
N VAL A 42 8.19 3.53 3.42
CA VAL A 42 6.89 4.16 3.13
C VAL A 42 6.00 4.23 4.39
N SER A 43 6.04 3.21 5.25
CA SER A 43 5.30 3.17 6.53
C SER A 43 6.00 3.85 7.70
N ALA A 44 7.27 4.24 7.55
CA ALA A 44 7.99 4.99 8.58
C ALA A 44 7.38 6.38 8.78
N ALA A 45 6.85 6.98 7.72
CA ALA A 45 6.10 8.23 7.76
C ALA A 45 4.58 7.97 7.83
N PRO A 46 3.80 8.82 8.53
CA PRO A 46 2.34 8.80 8.42
C PRO A 46 1.94 9.08 6.97
N LEU A 47 1.10 8.21 6.39
CA LEU A 47 0.61 8.38 5.03
C LEU A 47 -0.65 9.22 5.06
N MET A 48 -0.61 10.36 4.38
CA MET A 48 -1.78 11.22 4.28
C MET A 48 -2.72 10.65 3.22
N LEU A 49 -3.91 10.23 3.67
CA LEU A 49 -5.00 9.89 2.77
C LEU A 49 -5.48 11.16 2.05
N PRO A 50 -6.06 11.03 0.85
CA PRO A 50 -6.63 12.15 0.10
C PRO A 50 -7.72 12.90 0.89
N GLU A 51 -8.30 12.23 1.88
CA GLU A 51 -9.23 12.75 2.87
C GLU A 51 -8.62 13.71 3.92
N GLY A 52 -7.30 13.93 3.86
CA GLY A 52 -6.56 14.68 4.88
C GLY A 52 -6.29 13.90 6.18
N THR A 53 -6.71 12.63 6.26
CA THR A 53 -6.44 11.78 7.42
C THR A 53 -5.05 11.16 7.31
N SER A 54 -4.20 11.36 8.31
CA SER A 54 -2.90 10.69 8.39
C SER A 54 -3.05 9.30 8.97
N VAL A 55 -2.87 8.26 8.14
CA VAL A 55 -2.94 6.87 8.56
C VAL A 55 -1.53 6.27 8.63
N LYS A 56 -1.19 5.72 9.78
CA LYS A 56 0.02 4.93 9.95
C LYS A 56 -0.31 3.47 9.61
N TYR A 57 0.01 3.06 8.39
CA TYR A 57 -0.08 1.65 8.01
C TYR A 57 1.11 0.88 8.62
N SER A 58 0.84 -0.28 9.22
CA SER A 58 1.91 -1.15 9.70
C SER A 58 2.47 -1.93 8.52
N TYR A 59 3.81 -1.98 8.37
CA TYR A 59 4.46 -2.64 7.23
C TYR A 59 3.99 -4.08 7.02
N LYS A 60 3.69 -4.82 8.10
CA LYS A 60 3.13 -6.18 8.06
C LYS A 60 1.81 -6.28 7.29
N THR A 61 0.95 -5.28 7.41
CA THR A 61 -0.34 -5.25 6.70
C THR A 61 -0.15 -5.06 5.20
N LEU A 62 0.87 -4.30 4.79
CA LEU A 62 1.22 -4.10 3.38
C LEU A 62 1.92 -5.34 2.80
N GLU A 63 2.76 -6.01 3.59
CA GLU A 63 3.39 -7.29 3.26
C GLU A 63 2.37 -8.41 3.07
N ASN A 64 1.39 -8.56 3.98
CA ASN A 64 0.38 -9.61 3.87
C ASN A 64 -0.57 -9.44 2.67
N GLY A 65 -0.73 -8.22 2.14
CA GLY A 65 -1.57 -7.93 0.97
C GLY A 65 -0.83 -7.97 -0.36
N ASN A 66 0.50 -8.10 -0.35
CA ASN A 66 1.32 -8.09 -1.56
C ASN A 66 1.62 -9.53 -2.02
N PRO A 67 1.26 -9.91 -3.27
CA PRO A 67 1.53 -11.26 -3.78
C PRO A 67 3.02 -11.59 -3.93
N CYS A 68 3.91 -10.58 -3.90
CA CYS A 68 5.36 -10.78 -4.03
C CYS A 68 6.08 -11.06 -2.70
N THR A 69 5.42 -10.85 -1.56
CA THR A 69 5.99 -11.12 -0.22
C THR A 69 5.56 -12.51 0.26
N ALA A 70 5.97 -13.52 -0.50
CA ALA A 70 6.07 -14.87 0.04
C ALA A 70 7.26 -14.91 1.02
N PRO A 71 7.15 -15.59 2.17
CA PRO A 71 8.32 -15.84 3.00
C PRO A 71 9.33 -16.61 2.15
N GLU A 72 10.57 -16.11 2.07
CA GLU A 72 11.72 -16.77 1.46
C GLU A 72 12.07 -18.06 2.24
N GLY A 73 11.19 -19.08 2.19
CA GLY A 73 11.30 -20.22 3.09
C GLY A 73 10.40 -21.42 2.78
N LEU A 74 9.90 -21.57 1.55
CA LEU A 74 9.25 -22.83 1.16
C LEU A 74 9.58 -23.23 -0.28
N ILE A 75 10.87 -23.49 -0.51
CA ILE A 75 11.30 -24.51 -1.47
C ILE A 75 12.10 -25.55 -0.68
N HIS A 76 11.51 -26.73 -0.50
CA HIS A 76 12.22 -27.98 -0.21
C HIS A 76 11.53 -29.09 -1.00
#